data_AF-A0A3N5I4B6-F1
#
_entry.id   AF-A0A3N5I4B6-F1
#
_cell.length_a   1.000
_cell.length_b   1.000
_cell.length_c   1.000
_cell.angle_alpha   90.00
_cell.angle_beta   90.00
_cell.angle_gamma   90.00
#
_symmetry.space_group_name_H-M   'P 1'
#
loop_
_entity.id
_entity.type
_entity.pdbx_description
1 polymer ?
#
loop_
_entity_poly.entity_id
_entity_poly.type
_entity_poly.pdbx_seq_one_letter_code
_entity_poly.pdbx_strand_id
1 'polypeptide(L)'
;MSDRTIFRTTPLLGRAKRLAAVPLLWLCAAAIAEAQQPPSLGYVHPSGGTVGTSIEVTIGGYDWTPDMELFVHSVAHEKSIRLELLGPPGPVRIPEPPYWFGKKARRTPLPLPREFRARLTIPPDTPPGQVTWQAANANGATAVGRLVISDLPQVLETDASVVPQRLESLPVAVCGQIERIEEIDRYHFVAAQTGPLTCELVSRAIGSALNAVIRVTDKAGHLISEAVDSAGLDAKFTFPVTAGEGYTVAIHDLDFGGDRSFVYRLNLTPGPRVTAALPAAGMRGQTRAIEFIGYGLATGESRLETVTREVTFLDDPALDHLDYRLETPIGLSASIALGLSSFEEHRRLPDAPSASQSLEVPFGITATFGELYGEHRYQVIGKQGDHWSVSCLAQRLGSPLDVAVTVLDPAGTEVLRLDDSAGSTDAEGWFTLPADGNYQIVVSDGSAAGDQPDAIYRLSIAAAQAGFRLQTPELLSIPIGGKASLAVKVERIAKFDAPIRIDLS
;
A
#
# COMPACT_ATOMS: atom_id res chain seq x y z
N MET A 1 0.16 65.27 45.83
CA MET A 1 0.55 66.66 45.52
C MET A 1 0.50 67.43 46.82
N SER A 2 1.54 68.07 47.35
CA SER A 2 2.84 68.39 46.79
C SER A 2 3.83 68.53 47.94
N ASP A 3 4.92 67.79 47.90
CA ASP A 3 6.09 67.92 48.77
C ASP A 3 7.21 67.17 47.99
N ARG A 4 8.49 67.53 47.97
CA ARG A 4 9.22 68.43 48.84
C ARG A 4 10.60 68.70 48.21
N THR A 5 11.00 69.94 48.38
CA THR A 5 12.34 70.54 48.53
C THR A 5 13.61 69.72 48.28
N ILE A 6 14.46 70.32 47.46
CA ILE A 6 15.85 70.02 47.12
C ILE A 6 16.79 70.22 48.32
N PHE A 7 17.79 69.34 48.49
CA PHE A 7 19.18 69.74 48.79
C PHE A 7 20.15 68.69 48.23
N ARG A 8 21.11 69.15 47.42
CA ARG A 8 22.22 68.35 46.89
C ARG A 8 23.29 68.16 47.96
N THR A 9 23.74 66.93 48.14
CA THR A 9 25.11 66.60 48.56
C THR A 9 25.60 65.39 47.76
N THR A 10 26.90 65.41 47.44
CA THR A 10 27.67 64.55 46.53
C THR A 10 27.57 63.05 46.84
N PRO A 11 27.64 62.13 45.84
CA PRO A 11 27.95 60.73 46.11
C PRO A 11 29.35 60.30 45.65
N LEU A 12 29.83 59.30 46.39
CA LEU A 12 31.10 58.59 46.35
C LEU A 12 31.19 57.53 45.24
N LEU A 13 32.45 57.25 44.86
CA LEU A 13 33.05 55.97 44.44
C LEU A 13 32.37 55.06 43.40
N GLY A 14 33.07 54.89 42.27
CA GLY A 14 33.77 53.62 41.98
C GLY A 14 33.10 52.62 41.03
N ARG A 15 33.68 52.42 39.83
CA ARG A 15 34.51 51.24 39.48
C ARG A 15 34.95 51.23 38.00
N ALA A 16 36.19 50.77 37.84
CA ALA A 16 37.04 50.67 36.67
C ALA A 16 36.47 50.02 35.39
N LYS A 17 36.93 50.50 34.23
CA LYS A 17 37.06 49.73 32.98
C LYS A 17 38.53 49.71 32.55
N ARG A 18 39.14 48.52 32.46
CA ARG A 18 40.40 48.27 31.75
C ARG A 18 40.06 47.51 30.46
N LEU A 19 40.60 47.99 29.34
CA LEU A 19 40.51 47.35 28.03
C LEU A 19 41.26 46.01 28.03
N ALA A 20 40.62 44.98 27.45
CA ALA A 20 41.18 43.65 27.26
C ALA A 20 41.52 43.41 25.77
N ALA A 21 42.59 42.64 25.57
CA ALA A 21 43.10 42.16 24.30
C ALA A 21 42.21 41.09 23.66
N VAL A 22 42.17 41.02 22.32
CA VAL A 22 41.78 39.82 21.56
C VAL A 22 42.66 39.75 20.31
N PRO A 23 43.47 38.69 20.11
CA PRO A 23 44.17 38.46 18.87
C PRO A 23 43.26 37.78 17.85
N LEU A 24 43.49 38.15 16.60
CA LEU A 24 42.86 37.71 15.37
C LEU A 24 43.08 36.19 15.15
N LEU A 25 42.20 35.35 15.70
CA LEU A 25 42.08 33.95 15.28
C LEU A 25 41.33 33.95 13.94
N TRP A 26 42.08 33.77 12.87
CA TRP A 26 41.56 33.46 11.54
C TRP A 26 40.55 32.33 11.63
N LEU A 27 39.33 32.61 11.14
CA LEU A 27 38.29 31.64 10.84
C LEU A 27 38.82 30.61 9.84
N CYS A 28 39.46 29.55 10.34
CA CYS A 28 39.40 28.23 9.74
C CYS A 28 38.52 27.36 10.62
N ALA A 29 37.32 27.85 10.97
CA ALA A 29 36.21 26.93 11.05
C ALA A 29 36.04 26.43 9.62
N ALA A 30 36.56 25.24 9.33
CA ALA A 30 36.02 24.46 8.24
C ALA A 30 34.51 24.47 8.48
N ALA A 31 33.80 25.28 7.70
CA ALA A 31 32.39 25.02 7.52
C ALA A 31 32.37 23.55 7.14
N ILE A 32 31.83 22.71 8.02
CA ILE A 32 31.36 21.41 7.58
C ILE A 32 30.36 21.83 6.51
N ALA A 33 30.78 21.70 5.26
CA ALA A 33 29.92 21.95 4.13
C ALA A 33 28.90 20.81 4.21
N GLU A 34 27.81 21.03 4.96
CA GLU A 34 26.56 20.29 4.79
C GLU A 34 26.00 20.71 3.43
N ALA A 35 26.65 20.29 2.34
CA ALA A 35 26.49 20.92 1.04
C ALA A 35 26.27 19.91 -0.08
N GLN A 36 25.58 18.81 0.22
CA GLN A 36 24.90 18.03 -0.80
C GLN A 36 23.72 17.28 -0.20
N GLN A 37 22.51 17.61 -0.67
CA GLN A 37 21.28 16.91 -0.28
C GLN A 37 21.34 15.48 -0.84
N PRO A 38 20.88 14.48 -0.07
CA PRO A 38 20.74 13.12 -0.60
C PRO A 38 19.72 13.13 -1.76
N PRO A 39 19.92 12.27 -2.77
CA PRO A 39 18.97 12.16 -3.86
C PRO A 39 17.61 11.70 -3.33
N SER A 40 16.52 12.25 -3.87
CA SER A 40 15.17 11.80 -3.53
C SER A 40 14.45 11.25 -4.76
N LEU A 41 13.53 10.33 -4.50
CA LEU A 41 12.77 9.62 -5.53
C LEU A 41 11.65 10.52 -6.08
N GLY A 42 11.48 10.53 -7.41
CA GLY A 42 10.34 11.16 -8.07
C GLY A 42 9.34 10.12 -8.57
N TYR A 43 9.62 9.48 -9.71
CA TYR A 43 8.70 8.56 -10.39
C TYR A 43 9.42 7.68 -11.42
N VAL A 44 8.73 6.64 -11.88
CA VAL A 44 9.06 5.90 -13.11
C VAL A 44 7.86 5.91 -14.03
N HIS A 45 8.07 6.24 -15.30
CA HIS A 45 7.05 6.20 -16.34
C HIS A 45 7.61 5.56 -17.62
N PRO A 46 7.06 4.45 -18.12
CA PRO A 46 5.98 3.63 -17.56
C PRO A 46 6.28 3.09 -16.14
N SER A 47 5.28 3.04 -15.26
CA SER A 47 5.41 2.61 -13.85
C SER A 47 5.47 1.09 -13.65
N GLY A 48 5.91 0.36 -14.68
CA GLY A 48 5.84 -1.10 -14.74
C GLY A 48 5.91 -1.64 -16.16
N GLY A 49 5.75 -2.95 -16.29
CA GLY A 49 5.84 -3.62 -17.58
C GLY A 49 5.18 -4.99 -17.62
N THR A 50 4.99 -5.50 -18.82
CA THR A 50 4.51 -6.87 -19.05
C THR A 50 5.65 -7.87 -18.89
N VAL A 51 5.38 -9.06 -18.33
CA VAL A 51 6.37 -10.15 -18.24
C VAL A 51 7.01 -10.46 -19.60
N GLY A 52 8.30 -10.79 -19.60
CA GLY A 52 9.05 -11.12 -20.81
C GLY A 52 9.42 -9.93 -21.72
N THR A 53 9.19 -8.69 -21.29
CA THR A 53 9.48 -7.50 -22.10
C THR A 53 10.77 -6.78 -21.69
N SER A 54 11.34 -6.01 -22.62
CA SER A 54 12.39 -5.03 -22.34
C SER A 54 11.95 -3.68 -22.90
N ILE A 55 11.66 -2.73 -22.02
CA ILE A 55 11.09 -1.43 -22.37
C ILE A 55 12.02 -0.30 -21.92
N GLU A 56 11.97 0.82 -22.64
CA GLU A 56 12.57 2.07 -22.18
C GLU A 56 11.60 2.74 -21.20
N VAL A 57 12.14 3.19 -20.07
CA VAL A 57 11.41 3.93 -19.04
C VAL A 57 12.12 5.25 -18.76
N THR A 58 11.34 6.25 -18.36
CA THR A 58 11.84 7.51 -17.82
C THR A 58 11.79 7.45 -16.31
N ILE A 59 12.92 7.71 -15.66
CA ILE A 59 13.03 7.78 -14.21
C ILE A 59 13.28 9.23 -13.82
N GLY A 60 12.35 9.82 -13.07
CA GLY A 60 12.47 11.15 -12.51
C GLY A 60 12.92 11.11 -11.05
N GLY A 61 13.82 12.00 -10.67
CA GLY A 61 14.13 12.24 -9.26
C GLY A 61 14.81 13.57 -9.02
N TYR A 62 14.98 13.91 -7.74
CA TYR A 62 15.41 15.24 -7.31
C TYR A 62 16.81 15.18 -6.69
N ASP A 63 17.63 16.18 -6.98
CA ASP A 63 19.05 16.23 -6.62
C ASP A 63 19.90 15.09 -7.22
N TRP A 64 19.46 14.51 -8.34
CA TRP A 64 20.19 13.45 -9.03
C TRP A 64 21.40 13.98 -9.81
N THR A 65 22.50 13.27 -9.69
CA THR A 65 23.81 13.59 -10.28
C THR A 65 24.22 12.53 -11.30
N PRO A 66 25.21 12.78 -12.18
CA PRO A 66 25.58 11.80 -13.21
C PRO A 66 26.09 10.45 -12.69
N ASP A 67 26.48 10.35 -11.42
CA ASP A 67 26.96 9.15 -10.73
C ASP A 67 25.83 8.34 -10.05
N MET A 68 24.57 8.51 -10.47
CA MET A 68 23.47 7.66 -9.98
C MET A 68 23.71 6.18 -10.36
N GLU A 69 23.48 5.30 -9.39
CA GLU A 69 23.36 3.86 -9.56
C GLU A 69 21.94 3.40 -9.22
N LEU A 70 21.44 2.38 -9.90
CA LEU A 70 20.10 1.81 -9.69
C LEU A 70 20.21 0.40 -9.10
N PHE A 71 19.33 0.11 -8.15
CA PHE A 71 19.27 -1.17 -7.44
C PHE A 71 17.85 -1.72 -7.56
N VAL A 72 17.69 -2.96 -8.01
CA VAL A 72 16.40 -3.65 -8.00
C VAL A 72 16.43 -4.69 -6.88
N HIS A 73 15.48 -4.58 -5.97
CA HIS A 73 15.35 -5.44 -4.80
C HIS A 73 14.43 -6.61 -5.13
N SER A 74 14.87 -7.54 -5.97
CA SER A 74 14.08 -8.75 -6.30
C SER A 74 14.59 -9.98 -5.55
N VAL A 75 13.67 -10.69 -4.89
CA VAL A 75 13.96 -11.93 -4.14
C VAL A 75 14.02 -13.14 -5.10
N ALA A 76 14.99 -13.19 -6.03
CA ALA A 76 15.34 -14.43 -6.76
C ALA A 76 16.66 -14.30 -7.55
N HIS A 77 17.50 -15.34 -7.47
CA HIS A 77 18.81 -15.52 -8.12
C HIS A 77 18.81 -15.33 -9.65
N GLU A 78 19.97 -14.87 -10.18
CA GLU A 78 20.52 -14.88 -11.57
C GLU A 78 19.65 -14.43 -12.77
N LYS A 79 18.33 -14.53 -12.68
CA LYS A 79 17.31 -14.08 -13.65
C LYS A 79 16.42 -13.00 -13.01
N SER A 80 17.04 -12.01 -12.38
CA SER A 80 16.34 -10.88 -11.76
C SER A 80 15.90 -9.86 -12.80
N ILE A 81 14.89 -9.07 -12.44
CA ILE A 81 14.54 -7.85 -13.17
C ILE A 81 15.74 -6.91 -13.18
N ARG A 82 15.97 -6.25 -14.31
CA ARG A 82 17.07 -5.28 -14.46
C ARG A 82 16.52 -3.90 -14.77
N LEU A 83 17.09 -2.89 -14.14
CA LEU A 83 16.80 -1.49 -14.39
C LEU A 83 18.14 -0.76 -14.62
N GLU A 84 18.40 -0.39 -15.86
CA GLU A 84 19.73 0.07 -16.30
C GLU A 84 19.67 1.46 -16.91
N LEU A 85 20.48 2.40 -16.43
CA LEU A 85 20.55 3.75 -17.01
C LEU A 85 21.12 3.69 -18.45
N LEU A 86 20.45 4.36 -19.38
CA LEU A 86 20.81 4.40 -20.80
C LEU A 86 21.65 5.63 -21.17
N GLY A 87 21.94 6.52 -20.22
CA GLY A 87 22.71 7.73 -20.46
C GLY A 87 22.72 8.68 -19.26
N PRO A 88 23.39 9.83 -19.42
CA PRO A 88 23.43 10.85 -18.38
C PRO A 88 22.04 11.47 -18.13
N PRO A 89 21.86 12.15 -16.99
CA PRO A 89 20.62 12.86 -16.71
C PRO A 89 20.33 13.93 -17.76
N GLY A 90 19.04 14.10 -18.07
CA GLY A 90 18.54 15.27 -18.76
C GLY A 90 18.70 16.58 -17.98
N PRO A 91 18.27 17.70 -18.58
CA PRO A 91 18.17 18.98 -17.88
C PRO A 91 17.16 18.88 -16.73
N VAL A 92 17.27 19.82 -15.78
CA VAL A 92 16.23 20.01 -14.77
C VAL A 92 14.92 20.37 -15.47
N ARG A 93 13.88 19.64 -15.13
CA ARG A 93 12.54 19.77 -15.68
C ARG A 93 11.78 20.85 -14.93
N ILE A 94 11.50 21.94 -15.64
CA ILE A 94 10.70 23.05 -15.15
C ILE A 94 9.25 22.80 -15.61
N PRO A 95 8.26 22.71 -14.70
CA PRO A 95 6.85 22.66 -15.08
C PRO A 95 6.46 23.80 -16.01
N GLU A 96 5.51 23.57 -16.92
CA GLU A 96 5.04 24.63 -17.82
C GLU A 96 4.12 25.64 -17.09
N PRO A 97 3.83 26.83 -17.64
CA PRO A 97 2.76 27.69 -17.12
C PRO A 97 1.44 26.91 -16.93
N PRO A 98 0.60 27.24 -15.92
CA PRO A 98 0.58 28.48 -15.14
C PRO A 98 1.31 28.38 -13.78
N TYR A 99 2.18 27.38 -13.56
CA TYR A 99 2.92 27.24 -12.29
C TYR A 99 3.72 28.49 -11.88
N TRP A 100 4.05 29.34 -12.84
CA TRP A 100 4.86 30.56 -12.65
C TRP A 100 4.06 31.88 -12.75
N PHE A 101 2.76 31.82 -13.04
CA PHE A 101 1.92 33.00 -13.24
C PHE A 101 0.59 32.96 -12.46
N GLY A 102 0.03 34.14 -12.14
CA GLY A 102 -1.29 34.25 -11.51
C GLY A 102 -1.36 33.74 -10.06
N LYS A 103 -2.56 33.37 -9.58
CA LYS A 103 -2.78 32.93 -8.20
C LYS A 103 -2.05 31.61 -7.86
N LYS A 104 -1.84 30.74 -8.86
CA LYS A 104 -1.17 29.43 -8.68
C LYS A 104 0.35 29.57 -8.48
N ALA A 105 0.98 30.68 -8.91
CA ALA A 105 2.41 30.99 -8.70
C ALA A 105 2.84 31.23 -7.24
N ARG A 106 1.89 31.37 -6.31
CA ARG A 106 2.16 31.58 -4.88
C ARG A 106 2.19 30.27 -4.08
N ARG A 107 1.96 29.13 -4.73
CA ARG A 107 2.13 27.82 -4.10
C ARG A 107 3.62 27.54 -3.90
N THR A 108 3.96 26.76 -2.89
CA THR A 108 5.33 26.24 -2.73
C THR A 108 5.73 25.53 -4.02
N PRO A 109 6.88 25.85 -4.62
CA PRO A 109 7.29 25.21 -5.86
C PRO A 109 7.43 23.70 -5.63
N LEU A 110 6.89 22.91 -6.56
CA LEU A 110 7.15 21.48 -6.61
C LEU A 110 8.65 21.25 -6.83
N PRO A 111 9.23 20.19 -6.26
CA PRO A 111 10.61 19.81 -6.56
C PRO A 111 10.80 19.64 -8.07
N LEU A 112 11.93 20.11 -8.61
CA LEU A 112 12.19 20.07 -10.05
C LEU A 112 12.96 18.79 -10.40
N PRO A 113 12.35 17.81 -11.09
CA PRO A 113 13.03 16.54 -11.33
C PRO A 113 14.11 16.68 -12.40
N ARG A 114 15.10 15.79 -12.34
CA ARG A 114 15.90 15.42 -13.51
C ARG A 114 15.45 14.05 -13.95
N GLU A 115 15.38 13.87 -15.27
CA GLU A 115 14.95 12.62 -15.87
C GLU A 115 16.13 11.85 -16.45
N PHE A 116 16.14 10.55 -16.22
CA PHE A 116 17.04 9.60 -16.84
C PHE A 116 16.24 8.64 -17.69
N ARG A 117 16.78 8.30 -18.86
CA ARG A 117 16.28 7.16 -19.62
C ARG A 117 16.92 5.91 -19.04
N ALA A 118 16.12 4.89 -18.80
CA ALA A 118 16.56 3.60 -18.34
C ALA A 118 15.90 2.49 -19.14
N ARG A 119 16.48 1.29 -19.11
CA ARG A 119 15.91 0.07 -19.66
C ARG A 119 15.42 -0.80 -18.52
N LEU A 120 14.13 -1.11 -18.51
CA LEU A 120 13.52 -2.10 -17.64
C LEU A 120 13.42 -3.41 -18.41
N THR A 121 14.11 -4.45 -17.94
CA THR A 121 14.05 -5.80 -18.51
C THR A 121 13.39 -6.75 -17.52
N ILE A 122 12.29 -7.34 -17.95
CA ILE A 122 11.43 -8.23 -17.15
C ILE A 122 11.51 -9.62 -17.75
N PRO A 123 12.09 -10.61 -17.05
CA PRO A 123 12.09 -12.00 -17.50
C PRO A 123 10.68 -12.58 -17.71
N PRO A 124 10.51 -13.59 -18.59
CA PRO A 124 9.21 -14.20 -18.84
C PRO A 124 8.66 -15.00 -17.66
N ASP A 125 9.55 -15.53 -16.81
CA ASP A 125 9.18 -16.33 -15.63
C ASP A 125 8.93 -15.47 -14.37
N THR A 126 8.92 -14.14 -14.52
CA THR A 126 8.70 -13.22 -13.40
C THR A 126 7.23 -13.28 -12.96
N PRO A 127 6.95 -13.60 -11.68
CA PRO A 127 5.59 -13.53 -11.16
C PRO A 127 5.04 -12.10 -11.25
N PRO A 128 3.77 -11.90 -11.67
CA PRO A 128 3.10 -10.61 -11.54
C PRO A 128 3.11 -10.12 -10.09
N GLY A 129 3.22 -8.81 -9.89
CA GLY A 129 3.27 -8.21 -8.56
C GLY A 129 4.08 -6.92 -8.50
N GLN A 130 4.28 -6.43 -7.28
CA GLN A 130 5.12 -5.26 -7.03
C GLN A 130 6.59 -5.65 -6.91
N VAL A 131 7.45 -4.85 -7.50
CA VAL A 131 8.91 -4.98 -7.41
C VAL A 131 9.48 -3.67 -6.91
N THR A 132 10.35 -3.77 -5.92
CA THR A 132 10.98 -2.61 -5.29
C THR A 132 12.32 -2.29 -5.93
N TRP A 133 12.67 -1.01 -5.96
CA TRP A 133 13.95 -0.53 -6.49
C TRP A 133 14.39 0.73 -5.72
N GLN A 134 15.66 1.09 -5.82
CA GLN A 134 16.23 2.30 -5.23
C GLN A 134 17.28 2.90 -6.17
N ALA A 135 17.64 4.16 -5.94
CA ALA A 135 18.79 4.79 -6.56
C ALA A 135 19.74 5.36 -5.49
N ALA A 136 21.03 5.39 -5.76
CA ALA A 136 22.01 6.00 -4.87
C ALA A 136 23.12 6.73 -5.63
N ASN A 137 23.77 7.68 -4.98
CA ASN A 137 24.98 8.34 -5.44
C ASN A 137 25.91 8.61 -4.24
N ALA A 138 26.99 9.38 -4.44
CA ALA A 138 27.92 9.72 -3.37
C ALA A 138 27.29 10.47 -2.17
N ASN A 139 26.08 11.04 -2.31
CA ASN A 139 25.41 11.84 -1.29
C ASN A 139 24.38 11.06 -0.47
N GLY A 140 24.03 9.84 -0.88
CA GLY A 140 23.07 8.98 -0.19
C GLY A 140 22.23 8.14 -1.16
N ALA A 141 21.15 7.54 -0.65
CA ALA A 141 20.19 6.80 -1.45
C ALA A 141 18.78 7.39 -1.31
N THR A 142 17.95 7.13 -2.31
CA THR A 142 16.54 7.48 -2.33
C THR A 142 15.73 6.58 -1.40
N ALA A 143 14.48 6.96 -1.12
CA ALA A 143 13.48 6.00 -0.64
C ALA A 143 13.27 4.85 -1.66
N VAL A 144 12.72 3.71 -1.21
CA VAL A 144 12.29 2.62 -2.11
C VAL A 144 11.17 3.08 -3.05
N GLY A 145 11.44 2.98 -4.35
CA GLY A 145 10.44 3.04 -5.41
C GLY A 145 9.83 1.68 -5.70
N ARG A 146 8.67 1.69 -6.37
CA ARG A 146 7.92 0.48 -6.72
C ARG A 146 7.56 0.47 -8.21
N LEU A 147 7.56 -0.72 -8.79
CA LEU A 147 7.13 -1.02 -10.16
C LEU A 147 6.08 -2.12 -10.10
N VAL A 148 5.12 -2.10 -11.04
CA VAL A 148 4.13 -3.17 -11.17
C VAL A 148 4.44 -4.04 -12.38
N ILE A 149 4.61 -5.34 -12.14
CA ILE A 149 4.75 -6.36 -13.18
C ILE A 149 3.39 -7.02 -13.39
N SER A 150 2.93 -7.09 -14.64
CA SER A 150 1.67 -7.76 -14.98
C SER A 150 1.81 -8.70 -16.18
N ASP A 151 0.80 -9.53 -16.39
CA ASP A 151 0.61 -10.33 -17.61
C ASP A 151 -0.31 -9.63 -18.65
N LEU A 152 -0.91 -8.49 -18.29
CA LEU A 152 -1.78 -7.73 -19.19
C LEU A 152 -1.01 -7.10 -20.37
N PRO A 153 -1.62 -7.04 -21.58
CA PRO A 153 -1.12 -6.22 -22.67
C PRO A 153 -1.01 -4.76 -22.25
N GLN A 154 0.18 -4.16 -22.44
CA GLN A 154 0.45 -2.79 -22.02
C GLN A 154 0.35 -1.81 -23.18
N VAL A 155 -0.30 -0.68 -22.92
CA VAL A 155 -0.36 0.52 -23.77
C VAL A 155 0.22 1.69 -22.99
N LEU A 156 0.97 2.56 -23.67
CA LEU A 156 1.40 3.83 -23.12
C LEU A 156 0.35 4.89 -23.44
N GLU A 157 0.10 5.80 -22.52
CA GLU A 157 -0.70 6.97 -22.85
C GLU A 157 -0.06 7.76 -24.00
N THR A 158 -0.91 8.50 -24.69
CA THR A 158 -0.47 9.49 -25.68
C THR A 158 -0.97 10.85 -25.24
N ASP A 159 -0.17 11.91 -25.45
CA ASP A 159 -0.58 13.29 -25.17
C ASP A 159 -1.68 13.72 -26.15
N ALA A 160 -2.92 13.38 -25.79
CA ALA A 160 -4.14 13.61 -26.56
C ALA A 160 -5.26 14.08 -25.62
N SER A 161 -5.00 15.15 -24.85
CA SER A 161 -5.96 15.66 -23.85
C SER A 161 -7.32 16.09 -24.41
N VAL A 162 -7.45 16.22 -25.74
CA VAL A 162 -8.70 16.60 -26.43
C VAL A 162 -9.50 15.40 -26.94
N VAL A 163 -8.84 14.33 -27.39
CA VAL A 163 -9.52 13.17 -28.01
C VAL A 163 -9.24 11.94 -27.16
N PRO A 164 -10.27 11.23 -26.67
CA PRO A 164 -10.05 10.00 -25.93
C PRO A 164 -9.17 9.02 -26.71
N GLN A 165 -8.08 8.58 -26.10
CA GLN A 165 -7.19 7.57 -26.67
C GLN A 165 -7.96 6.26 -26.82
N ARG A 166 -8.00 5.73 -28.05
CA ARG A 166 -8.68 4.48 -28.34
C ARG A 166 -7.88 3.29 -27.82
N LEU A 167 -8.53 2.44 -27.04
CA LEU A 167 -8.01 1.13 -26.62
C LEU A 167 -8.56 0.06 -27.58
N GLU A 168 -7.65 -0.62 -28.28
CA GLU A 168 -8.01 -1.54 -29.38
C GLU A 168 -8.60 -2.87 -28.89
N SER A 169 -8.17 -3.34 -27.71
CA SER A 169 -8.61 -4.62 -27.15
C SER A 169 -8.60 -4.60 -25.63
N LEU A 170 -9.40 -5.49 -25.04
CA LEU A 170 -9.42 -5.81 -23.62
C LEU A 170 -9.07 -7.30 -23.42
N PRO A 171 -8.42 -7.68 -22.30
CA PRO A 171 -7.96 -6.82 -21.21
C PRO A 171 -6.74 -5.97 -21.62
N VAL A 172 -6.52 -4.87 -20.90
CA VAL A 172 -5.41 -3.94 -21.17
C VAL A 172 -4.95 -3.24 -19.90
N ALA A 173 -3.66 -2.95 -19.83
CA ALA A 173 -3.05 -2.05 -18.86
C ALA A 173 -2.55 -0.80 -19.57
N VAL A 174 -2.97 0.39 -19.13
CA VAL A 174 -2.47 1.67 -19.64
C VAL A 174 -1.56 2.29 -18.59
N CYS A 175 -0.34 2.65 -18.99
CA CYS A 175 0.56 3.45 -18.16
C CYS A 175 0.39 4.92 -18.53
N GLY A 176 -0.02 5.74 -17.58
CA GLY A 176 -0.27 7.16 -17.80
C GLY A 176 0.37 8.08 -16.76
N GLN A 177 0.24 9.38 -16.98
CA GLN A 177 0.86 10.47 -16.23
C GLN A 177 0.04 11.77 -16.35
N ILE A 178 -0.53 12.23 -15.24
CA ILE A 178 -1.23 13.54 -15.19
C ILE A 178 -0.18 14.65 -15.03
N GLU A 179 0.43 15.10 -16.13
CA GLU A 179 1.56 16.05 -16.12
C GLU A 179 1.12 17.51 -15.87
N ARG A 180 -0.06 17.91 -16.38
CA ARG A 180 -0.50 19.30 -16.44
C ARG A 180 -1.66 19.58 -15.50
N ILE A 181 -1.74 20.82 -15.03
CA ILE A 181 -2.89 21.32 -14.29
C ILE A 181 -4.15 21.19 -15.14
N GLU A 182 -5.25 20.75 -14.53
CA GLU A 182 -6.54 20.54 -15.19
C GLU A 182 -6.49 19.50 -16.33
N GLU A 183 -5.43 18.68 -16.38
CA GLU A 183 -5.36 17.53 -17.26
C GLU A 183 -6.36 16.46 -16.84
N ILE A 184 -6.99 15.89 -17.86
CA ILE A 184 -7.92 14.78 -17.73
C ILE A 184 -7.59 13.82 -18.86
N ASP A 185 -7.02 12.68 -18.51
CA ASP A 185 -6.73 11.63 -19.47
C ASP A 185 -8.01 10.87 -19.76
N ARG A 186 -8.26 10.60 -21.04
CA ARG A 186 -9.48 9.93 -21.49
C ARG A 186 -9.12 8.75 -22.36
N TYR A 187 -9.72 7.60 -22.02
CA TYR A 187 -9.56 6.36 -22.75
C TYR A 187 -10.91 5.86 -23.23
N HIS A 188 -11.01 5.52 -24.51
CA HIS A 188 -12.23 5.00 -25.10
C HIS A 188 -12.06 3.54 -25.53
N PHE A 189 -13.03 2.69 -25.20
CA PHE A 189 -13.10 1.31 -25.66
C PHE A 189 -14.51 0.93 -26.08
N VAL A 190 -14.62 -0.11 -26.91
CA VAL A 190 -15.90 -0.75 -27.24
C VAL A 190 -15.93 -2.11 -26.57
N ALA A 191 -16.97 -2.40 -25.79
CA ALA A 191 -17.06 -3.68 -25.10
C ALA A 191 -17.31 -4.81 -26.11
N ALA A 192 -16.47 -5.84 -26.08
CA ALA A 192 -16.64 -7.00 -26.97
C ALA A 192 -17.76 -7.95 -26.51
N GLN A 193 -18.10 -7.93 -25.21
CA GLN A 193 -19.05 -8.82 -24.58
C GLN A 193 -19.90 -8.05 -23.56
N THR A 194 -21.14 -8.50 -23.33
CA THR A 194 -22.00 -7.99 -22.26
C THR A 194 -21.64 -8.68 -20.96
N GLY A 195 -21.46 -7.92 -19.88
CA GLY A 195 -21.14 -8.47 -18.56
C GLY A 195 -20.38 -7.50 -17.66
N PRO A 196 -19.78 -7.99 -16.57
CA PRO A 196 -18.92 -7.18 -15.71
C PRO A 196 -17.61 -6.79 -16.41
N LEU A 197 -17.19 -5.54 -16.23
CA LEU A 197 -15.85 -5.07 -16.49
C LEU A 197 -15.26 -4.49 -15.21
N THR A 198 -14.08 -4.98 -14.82
CA THR A 198 -13.34 -4.48 -13.66
C THR A 198 -12.35 -3.43 -14.09
N CYS A 199 -12.43 -2.27 -13.44
CA CYS A 199 -11.45 -1.20 -13.54
C CYS A 199 -10.65 -1.13 -12.25
N GLU A 200 -9.33 -1.11 -12.38
CA GLU A 200 -8.39 -0.94 -11.29
C GLU A 200 -7.39 0.15 -11.69
N LEU A 201 -7.25 1.17 -10.85
CA LEU A 201 -6.33 2.27 -11.06
C LEU A 201 -5.27 2.26 -9.97
N VAL A 202 -4.07 1.83 -10.36
CA VAL A 202 -2.91 1.71 -9.47
C VAL A 202 -2.10 3.00 -9.50
N SER A 203 -1.97 3.65 -8.35
CA SER A 203 -1.23 4.90 -8.15
C SER A 203 -0.46 4.87 -6.81
N ARG A 204 -1.11 4.52 -5.70
CA ARG A 204 -0.53 4.42 -4.37
C ARG A 204 0.44 3.26 -4.24
N ALA A 205 0.08 2.09 -4.78
CA ALA A 205 0.98 0.95 -4.81
C ALA A 205 2.27 1.18 -5.63
N ILE A 206 2.32 2.20 -6.48
CA ILE A 206 3.54 2.62 -7.20
C ILE A 206 4.20 3.87 -6.59
N GLY A 207 3.71 4.36 -5.44
CA GLY A 207 4.25 5.53 -4.76
C GLY A 207 3.89 6.87 -5.39
N SER A 208 2.87 6.91 -6.26
CA SER A 208 2.39 8.13 -6.89
C SER A 208 1.73 9.06 -5.86
N ALA A 209 1.96 10.36 -6.01
CA ALA A 209 1.31 11.39 -5.21
C ALA A 209 -0.12 11.74 -5.72
N LEU A 210 -0.56 11.13 -6.83
CA LEU A 210 -1.87 11.34 -7.42
C LEU A 210 -3.00 10.96 -6.45
N ASN A 211 -3.92 11.89 -6.19
CA ASN A 211 -5.20 11.58 -5.54
C ASN A 211 -6.22 11.33 -6.66
N ALA A 212 -6.29 10.10 -7.15
CA ALA A 212 -7.00 9.84 -8.39
C ALA A 212 -8.53 9.91 -8.24
N VAL A 213 -9.17 10.57 -9.20
CA VAL A 213 -10.59 10.43 -9.51
C VAL A 213 -10.70 9.71 -10.85
N ILE A 214 -11.51 8.66 -10.88
CA ILE A 214 -11.78 7.88 -12.08
C ILE A 214 -13.27 7.82 -12.34
N ARG A 215 -13.66 8.12 -13.57
CA ARG A 215 -15.06 8.14 -14.02
C ARG A 215 -15.22 7.31 -15.28
N VAL A 216 -16.32 6.57 -15.35
CA VAL A 216 -16.71 5.83 -16.55
C VAL A 216 -18.03 6.36 -17.07
N THR A 217 -18.09 6.72 -18.34
CA THR A 217 -19.31 7.18 -19.01
C THR A 217 -19.65 6.34 -20.23
N ASP A 218 -20.94 6.28 -20.58
CA ASP A 218 -21.39 5.72 -21.86
C ASP A 218 -21.12 6.67 -23.04
N LYS A 219 -21.50 6.24 -24.26
CA LYS A 219 -21.40 7.06 -25.49
C LYS A 219 -22.20 8.37 -25.46
N ALA A 220 -23.22 8.48 -24.60
CA ALA A 220 -24.04 9.67 -24.43
C ALA A 220 -23.49 10.61 -23.33
N GLY A 221 -22.43 10.19 -22.61
CA GLY A 221 -21.84 10.93 -21.51
C GLY A 221 -22.54 10.70 -20.16
N HIS A 222 -23.45 9.73 -20.06
CA HIS A 222 -24.04 9.36 -18.78
C HIS A 222 -23.02 8.63 -17.92
N LEU A 223 -22.94 9.02 -16.64
CA LEU A 223 -22.09 8.37 -15.66
C LEU A 223 -22.57 6.94 -15.39
N ILE A 224 -21.69 5.98 -15.57
CA ILE A 224 -21.89 4.56 -15.26
C ILE A 224 -21.30 4.22 -13.90
N SER A 225 -20.10 4.73 -13.62
CA SER A 225 -19.42 4.49 -12.35
C SER A 225 -18.37 5.57 -12.08
N GLU A 226 -18.08 5.80 -10.81
CA GLU A 226 -17.07 6.73 -10.31
C GLU A 226 -16.39 6.12 -9.09
N ALA A 227 -15.09 6.34 -8.97
CA ALA A 227 -14.34 6.09 -7.74
C ALA A 227 -13.37 7.23 -7.47
N VAL A 228 -13.14 7.49 -6.19
CA VAL A 228 -12.18 8.49 -5.69
C VAL A 228 -11.27 7.79 -4.70
N ASP A 229 -9.96 7.80 -4.94
CA ASP A 229 -8.99 7.23 -3.99
C ASP A 229 -8.68 8.21 -2.85
N SER A 230 -9.64 8.40 -1.95
CA SER A 230 -9.47 9.23 -0.75
C SER A 230 -8.76 8.49 0.40
N ALA A 231 -8.79 7.15 0.39
CA ALA A 231 -8.21 6.32 1.44
C ALA A 231 -6.74 5.96 1.19
N GLY A 232 -6.24 6.16 -0.04
CA GLY A 232 -4.86 5.81 -0.40
C GLY A 232 -4.67 4.32 -0.64
N LEU A 233 -5.70 3.63 -1.13
CA LEU A 233 -5.73 2.17 -1.32
C LEU A 233 -5.80 1.72 -2.78
N ASP A 234 -5.67 2.65 -3.72
CA ASP A 234 -5.97 2.46 -5.14
C ASP A 234 -7.45 2.21 -5.43
N ALA A 235 -7.95 2.72 -6.56
CA ALA A 235 -9.37 2.61 -6.90
C ALA A 235 -9.63 1.30 -7.65
N LYS A 236 -10.58 0.48 -7.18
CA LYS A 236 -10.98 -0.76 -7.85
C LYS A 236 -12.47 -1.01 -7.76
N PHE A 237 -13.14 -1.10 -8.90
CA PHE A 237 -14.59 -1.31 -8.97
C PHE A 237 -14.98 -2.08 -10.23
N THR A 238 -16.18 -2.65 -10.22
CA THR A 238 -16.73 -3.43 -11.34
C THR A 238 -18.05 -2.81 -11.77
N PHE A 239 -18.27 -2.68 -13.08
CA PHE A 239 -19.45 -2.04 -13.64
C PHE A 239 -19.97 -2.79 -14.88
N PRO A 240 -21.26 -2.63 -15.24
CA PRO A 240 -21.84 -3.29 -16.39
C PRO A 240 -21.37 -2.69 -17.71
N VAL A 241 -21.05 -3.55 -18.67
CA VAL A 241 -20.87 -3.19 -20.08
C VAL A 241 -21.78 -4.00 -21.00
N THR A 242 -22.10 -3.43 -22.16
CA THR A 242 -22.94 -4.06 -23.20
C THR A 242 -22.12 -4.25 -24.48
N ALA A 243 -22.17 -5.46 -25.05
CA ALA A 243 -21.46 -5.78 -26.28
C ALA A 243 -21.78 -4.78 -27.41
N GLY A 244 -20.74 -4.27 -28.07
CA GLY A 244 -20.83 -3.31 -29.18
C GLY A 244 -21.02 -1.85 -28.74
N GLU A 245 -21.23 -1.57 -27.46
CA GLU A 245 -21.36 -0.21 -26.93
C GLU A 245 -20.01 0.39 -26.53
N GLY A 246 -19.89 1.70 -26.73
CA GLY A 246 -18.69 2.49 -26.44
C GLY A 246 -18.72 3.12 -25.04
N TYR A 247 -17.58 3.11 -24.37
CA TYR A 247 -17.39 3.66 -23.03
C TYR A 247 -16.13 4.53 -22.99
N THR A 248 -16.16 5.56 -22.13
CA THR A 248 -15.01 6.43 -21.87
C THR A 248 -14.64 6.37 -20.40
N VAL A 249 -13.36 6.08 -20.12
CA VAL A 249 -12.74 6.21 -18.79
C VAL A 249 -12.01 7.54 -18.74
N ALA A 250 -12.31 8.37 -17.76
CA ALA A 250 -11.63 9.64 -17.51
C ALA A 250 -10.90 9.58 -16.17
N ILE A 251 -9.63 10.00 -16.14
CA ILE A 251 -8.78 10.03 -14.95
C ILE A 251 -8.25 11.45 -14.75
N HIS A 252 -8.32 11.94 -13.53
CA HIS A 252 -7.71 13.22 -13.15
C HIS A 252 -7.34 13.23 -11.66
N ASP A 253 -6.53 14.21 -11.25
CA ASP A 253 -6.30 14.49 -9.84
C ASP A 253 -7.55 15.14 -9.21
N LEU A 254 -7.85 14.79 -7.96
CA LEU A 254 -8.98 15.30 -7.16
C LEU A 254 -9.01 16.83 -7.12
N ASP A 255 -7.85 17.46 -7.00
CA ASP A 255 -7.69 18.93 -6.98
C ASP A 255 -7.41 19.54 -8.37
N PHE A 256 -7.51 18.72 -9.43
CA PHE A 256 -7.09 19.07 -10.79
C PHE A 256 -5.63 19.60 -10.85
N GLY A 257 -4.77 19.06 -9.99
CA GLY A 257 -3.32 19.23 -10.11
C GLY A 257 -2.75 18.42 -11.28
N GLY A 258 -1.46 18.63 -11.55
CA GLY A 258 -0.71 17.80 -12.48
C GLY A 258 0.78 17.92 -12.21
N ASP A 259 1.46 16.81 -12.11
CA ASP A 259 2.89 16.76 -11.86
C ASP A 259 3.48 15.54 -12.54
N ARG A 260 4.74 15.59 -12.93
CA ARG A 260 5.40 14.45 -13.55
C ARG A 260 5.42 13.22 -12.61
N SER A 261 5.31 13.40 -11.30
CA SER A 261 5.17 12.27 -10.37
C SER A 261 3.77 11.66 -10.31
N PHE A 262 2.76 12.25 -10.96
CA PHE A 262 1.38 11.75 -10.96
C PHE A 262 1.19 10.63 -11.99
N VAL A 263 2.02 9.60 -11.88
CA VAL A 263 1.95 8.40 -12.69
C VAL A 263 0.85 7.47 -12.19
N TYR A 264 0.23 6.73 -13.11
CA TYR A 264 -0.76 5.71 -12.78
C TYR A 264 -0.70 4.53 -13.75
N ARG A 265 -1.31 3.41 -13.35
CA ARG A 265 -1.56 2.26 -14.21
C ARG A 265 -3.05 1.89 -14.15
N LEU A 266 -3.74 2.07 -15.28
CA LEU A 266 -5.14 1.71 -15.45
C LEU A 266 -5.26 0.29 -16.01
N ASN A 267 -5.84 -0.63 -15.26
CA ASN A 267 -6.16 -1.98 -15.72
C ASN A 267 -7.67 -2.07 -16.02
N LEU A 268 -8.02 -2.52 -17.23
CA LEU A 268 -9.39 -2.82 -17.62
C LEU A 268 -9.49 -4.31 -17.98
N THR A 269 -10.23 -5.07 -17.17
CA THR A 269 -10.34 -6.52 -17.29
C THR A 269 -11.80 -6.95 -17.40
N PRO A 270 -12.25 -7.49 -18.55
CA PRO A 270 -13.60 -8.02 -18.68
C PRO A 270 -13.71 -9.39 -18.02
N GLY A 271 -14.91 -9.74 -17.56
CA GLY A 271 -15.23 -11.06 -17.03
C GLY A 271 -15.38 -11.10 -15.52
N PRO A 272 -15.53 -12.32 -14.95
CA PRO A 272 -15.89 -12.51 -13.56
C PRO A 272 -14.81 -11.99 -12.60
N ARG A 273 -15.23 -11.37 -11.50
CA ARG A 273 -14.34 -10.91 -10.44
C ARG A 273 -14.79 -11.47 -9.10
N VAL A 274 -13.92 -12.22 -8.43
CA VAL A 274 -14.13 -12.60 -7.03
C VAL A 274 -13.78 -11.42 -6.13
N THR A 275 -14.62 -11.15 -5.14
CA THR A 275 -14.43 -10.11 -4.12
C THR A 275 -14.25 -10.69 -2.72
N ALA A 276 -14.83 -11.87 -2.43
CA ALA A 276 -14.66 -12.55 -1.16
C ALA A 276 -14.68 -14.09 -1.31
N ALA A 277 -14.06 -14.77 -0.35
CA ALA A 277 -14.08 -16.22 -0.22
C ALA A 277 -14.40 -16.60 1.24
N LEU A 278 -15.32 -17.55 1.43
CA LEU A 278 -15.76 -17.99 2.75
C LEU A 278 -15.70 -19.54 2.86
N PRO A 279 -14.83 -20.08 3.72
CA PRO A 279 -13.77 -19.38 4.45
C PRO A 279 -12.69 -18.79 3.53
N ALA A 280 -12.00 -17.74 3.99
CA ALA A 280 -10.92 -17.07 3.25
C ALA A 280 -9.58 -17.83 3.27
N ALA A 281 -9.53 -18.92 4.04
CA ALA A 281 -8.39 -19.79 4.18
C ALA A 281 -8.86 -21.24 4.35
N GLY A 282 -7.93 -22.18 4.16
CA GLY A 282 -8.16 -23.60 4.40
C GLY A 282 -6.97 -24.26 5.08
N MET A 283 -7.26 -25.37 5.76
CA MET A 283 -6.23 -26.16 6.42
C MET A 283 -5.40 -26.92 5.36
N ARG A 284 -4.07 -26.87 5.50
CA ARG A 284 -3.12 -27.54 4.61
C ARG A 284 -3.44 -29.03 4.44
N GLY A 285 -3.31 -29.51 3.21
CA GLY A 285 -3.55 -30.90 2.83
C GLY A 285 -5.03 -31.30 2.77
N GLN A 286 -5.98 -30.38 3.02
CA GLN A 286 -7.40 -30.68 2.98
C GLN A 286 -8.07 -30.16 1.72
N THR A 287 -9.14 -30.84 1.31
CA THR A 287 -10.10 -30.35 0.32
C THR A 287 -11.35 -29.86 1.05
N ARG A 288 -11.86 -28.68 0.66
CA ARG A 288 -13.06 -28.11 1.27
C ARG A 288 -13.85 -27.24 0.30
N ALA A 289 -15.17 -27.25 0.48
CA ALA A 289 -16.09 -26.29 -0.11
C ALA A 289 -15.78 -24.85 0.33
N ILE A 290 -15.43 -23.99 -0.63
CA ILE A 290 -15.29 -22.55 -0.48
C ILE A 290 -16.43 -21.88 -1.23
N GLU A 291 -17.10 -20.96 -0.55
CA GLU A 291 -18.09 -20.07 -1.14
C GLU A 291 -17.41 -18.81 -1.64
N PHE A 292 -17.44 -18.59 -2.95
CA PHE A 292 -16.91 -17.39 -3.60
C PHE A 292 -18.04 -16.42 -3.86
N ILE A 293 -17.84 -15.17 -3.47
CA ILE A 293 -18.74 -14.05 -3.75
C ILE A 293 -18.03 -13.10 -4.71
N GLY A 294 -18.74 -12.59 -5.70
CA GLY A 294 -18.16 -11.68 -6.68
C GLY A 294 -19.09 -11.35 -7.83
N TYR A 295 -18.60 -10.56 -8.78
CA TYR A 295 -19.38 -10.10 -9.92
C TYR A 295 -19.38 -11.10 -11.07
N GLY A 296 -20.58 -11.46 -11.54
CA GLY A 296 -20.79 -12.31 -12.72
C GLY A 296 -20.23 -13.73 -12.61
N LEU A 297 -20.15 -14.27 -11.39
CA LEU A 297 -19.55 -15.60 -11.15
C LEU A 297 -20.40 -16.77 -11.67
N ALA A 298 -21.72 -16.64 -11.71
CA ALA A 298 -22.64 -17.71 -12.10
C ALA A 298 -23.26 -17.45 -13.48
N THR A 299 -23.76 -16.24 -13.72
CA THR A 299 -24.54 -15.90 -14.91
C THR A 299 -23.82 -14.97 -15.88
N GLY A 300 -22.75 -14.31 -15.43
CA GLY A 300 -22.07 -13.25 -16.17
C GLY A 300 -22.80 -11.90 -16.14
N GLU A 301 -23.89 -11.78 -15.38
CA GLU A 301 -24.50 -10.49 -15.11
C GLU A 301 -23.60 -9.64 -14.19
N SER A 302 -23.58 -8.33 -14.39
CA SER A 302 -22.79 -7.41 -13.58
C SER A 302 -23.46 -7.10 -12.23
N ARG A 303 -23.64 -8.14 -11.42
CA ARG A 303 -24.12 -8.08 -10.03
C ARG A 303 -23.33 -9.07 -9.17
N LEU A 304 -23.39 -8.90 -7.85
CA LEU A 304 -22.84 -9.89 -6.94
C LEU A 304 -23.61 -11.21 -7.04
N GLU A 305 -22.84 -12.29 -7.14
CA GLU A 305 -23.30 -13.66 -7.26
C GLU A 305 -22.39 -14.55 -6.40
N THR A 306 -22.92 -15.70 -6.03
CA THR A 306 -22.24 -16.66 -5.16
C THR A 306 -22.11 -18.00 -5.87
N VAL A 307 -20.91 -18.59 -5.83
CA VAL A 307 -20.67 -19.95 -6.32
C VAL A 307 -19.81 -20.74 -5.33
N THR A 308 -20.12 -22.01 -5.14
CA THR A 308 -19.34 -22.89 -4.27
C THR A 308 -18.46 -23.83 -5.11
N ARG A 309 -17.20 -24.00 -4.71
CA ARG A 309 -16.28 -25.00 -5.30
C ARG A 309 -15.50 -25.71 -4.21
N GLU A 310 -15.21 -26.97 -4.47
CA GLU A 310 -14.21 -27.72 -3.70
C GLU A 310 -12.81 -27.22 -4.07
N VAL A 311 -12.06 -26.75 -3.08
CA VAL A 311 -10.67 -26.30 -3.24
C VAL A 311 -9.76 -27.21 -2.44
N THR A 312 -8.66 -27.65 -3.05
CA THR A 312 -7.62 -28.43 -2.36
C THR A 312 -6.48 -27.51 -1.95
N PHE A 313 -6.23 -27.46 -0.65
CA PHE A 313 -5.19 -26.62 -0.04
C PHE A 313 -3.87 -27.40 0.01
N LEU A 314 -2.81 -26.81 -0.55
CA LEU A 314 -1.51 -27.45 -0.66
C LEU A 314 -0.88 -27.68 0.73
N ASP A 315 -0.22 -28.83 0.90
CA ASP A 315 0.57 -29.13 2.09
C ASP A 315 2.04 -28.74 1.88
N ASP A 316 2.28 -27.45 1.64
CA ASP A 316 3.62 -26.89 1.47
C ASP A 316 3.92 -25.85 2.55
N PRO A 317 4.77 -26.16 3.56
CA PRO A 317 5.07 -25.23 4.65
C PRO A 317 5.80 -23.95 4.19
N ALA A 318 6.31 -23.89 2.96
CA ALA A 318 6.94 -22.69 2.41
C ALA A 318 5.94 -21.65 1.88
N LEU A 319 4.68 -22.05 1.66
CA LEU A 319 3.62 -21.17 1.17
C LEU A 319 2.71 -20.75 2.32
N ASP A 320 2.35 -19.47 2.41
CA ASP A 320 1.35 -18.94 3.35
C ASP A 320 -0.05 -18.78 2.71
N HIS A 321 -0.13 -18.82 1.38
CA HIS A 321 -1.38 -18.78 0.62
C HIS A 321 -1.33 -19.68 -0.62
N LEU A 322 -2.52 -19.95 -1.16
CA LEU A 322 -2.76 -20.56 -2.46
C LEU A 322 -3.28 -19.48 -3.42
N ASP A 323 -2.55 -19.23 -4.50
CA ASP A 323 -3.06 -18.48 -5.65
C ASP A 323 -4.11 -19.30 -6.39
N TYR A 324 -5.37 -18.87 -6.31
CA TYR A 324 -6.51 -19.58 -6.88
C TYR A 324 -7.19 -18.75 -7.97
N ARG A 325 -7.46 -19.37 -9.12
CA ARG A 325 -8.31 -18.79 -10.17
C ARG A 325 -9.60 -19.60 -10.26
N LEU A 326 -10.73 -18.92 -10.07
CA LEU A 326 -12.04 -19.55 -10.12
C LEU A 326 -12.48 -19.73 -11.58
N GLU A 327 -12.73 -20.98 -11.97
CA GLU A 327 -13.39 -21.29 -13.24
C GLU A 327 -14.90 -21.10 -13.11
N THR A 328 -15.45 -20.22 -13.96
CA THR A 328 -16.88 -19.92 -14.05
C THR A 328 -17.42 -20.28 -15.44
N PRO A 329 -18.75 -20.39 -15.64
CA PRO A 329 -19.33 -20.57 -16.96
C PRO A 329 -18.97 -19.49 -17.98
N ILE A 330 -18.48 -18.33 -17.51
CA ILE A 330 -18.19 -17.14 -18.32
C ILE A 330 -16.68 -17.00 -18.61
N GLY A 331 -15.84 -17.65 -17.80
CA GLY A 331 -14.40 -17.61 -17.92
C GLY A 331 -13.68 -17.77 -16.59
N LEU A 332 -12.36 -17.67 -16.64
CA LEU A 332 -11.50 -17.66 -15.44
C LEU A 332 -11.56 -16.28 -14.77
N SER A 333 -11.65 -16.26 -13.45
CA SER A 333 -11.43 -15.04 -12.67
C SER A 333 -9.96 -14.63 -12.66
N ALA A 334 -9.70 -13.40 -12.23
CA ALA A 334 -8.38 -13.02 -11.72
C ALA A 334 -7.97 -13.93 -10.54
N SER A 335 -6.67 -14.02 -10.27
CA SER A 335 -6.15 -14.77 -9.12
C SER A 335 -6.60 -14.11 -7.81
N ILE A 336 -6.93 -14.92 -6.82
CA ILE A 336 -7.14 -14.53 -5.43
C ILE A 336 -6.23 -15.37 -4.53
N ALA A 337 -5.78 -14.78 -3.43
CA ALA A 337 -5.03 -15.50 -2.42
C ALA A 337 -6.01 -16.14 -1.42
N LEU A 338 -5.93 -17.46 -1.26
CA LEU A 338 -6.60 -18.19 -0.18
C LEU A 338 -5.57 -18.57 0.87
N GLY A 339 -5.77 -18.18 2.13
CA GLY A 339 -4.79 -18.46 3.19
C GLY A 339 -4.58 -19.97 3.44
N LEU A 340 -3.35 -20.34 3.80
CA LEU A 340 -3.00 -21.72 4.18
C LEU A 340 -2.75 -21.82 5.69
N SER A 341 -3.65 -22.52 6.37
CA SER A 341 -3.66 -22.64 7.83
C SER A 341 -3.15 -24.00 8.30
N SER A 342 -2.59 -24.04 9.51
CA SER A 342 -2.23 -25.27 10.22
C SER A 342 -3.28 -25.71 11.24
N PHE A 343 -4.46 -25.08 11.22
CA PHE A 343 -5.55 -25.25 12.17
C PHE A 343 -6.89 -25.21 11.44
N GLU A 344 -7.96 -25.58 12.15
CA GLU A 344 -9.30 -25.61 11.58
C GLU A 344 -9.78 -24.20 11.22
N GLU A 345 -10.36 -24.08 10.03
CA GLU A 345 -11.00 -22.86 9.54
C GLU A 345 -12.52 -22.97 9.70
N HIS A 346 -13.13 -22.00 10.35
CA HIS A 346 -14.57 -21.94 10.53
C HIS A 346 -15.16 -20.87 9.61
N ARG A 347 -16.45 -21.00 9.36
CA ARG A 347 -17.27 -19.94 8.78
C ARG A 347 -18.36 -19.60 9.78
N ARG A 348 -18.54 -18.31 10.11
CA ARG A 348 -19.71 -17.88 10.88
C ARG A 348 -20.93 -17.88 9.96
N LEU A 349 -22.01 -18.49 10.42
CA LEU A 349 -23.28 -18.47 9.69
C LEU A 349 -23.98 -17.11 9.91
N PRO A 350 -24.60 -16.50 8.88
CA PRO A 350 -25.27 -15.20 9.01
C PRO A 350 -26.34 -15.15 10.12
N ASP A 351 -27.09 -16.23 10.31
CA ASP A 351 -28.16 -16.32 11.33
C ASP A 351 -27.66 -16.84 12.69
N ALA A 352 -26.35 -16.95 12.90
CA ALA A 352 -25.81 -17.40 14.18
C ALA A 352 -26.23 -16.39 15.27
N PRO A 353 -26.84 -16.85 16.39
CA PRO A 353 -27.29 -15.95 17.44
C PRO A 353 -26.13 -15.04 17.89
N SER A 354 -26.45 -13.80 18.25
CA SER A 354 -25.51 -12.82 18.80
C SER A 354 -24.89 -13.25 20.14
N ALA A 355 -25.32 -14.39 20.69
CA ALA A 355 -24.61 -15.09 21.75
C ALA A 355 -23.19 -15.51 21.31
N SER A 356 -22.25 -15.44 22.24
CA SER A 356 -20.83 -15.69 21.97
C SER A 356 -20.61 -17.10 21.43
N GLN A 357 -20.08 -17.23 20.21
CA GLN A 357 -19.75 -18.53 19.62
C GLN A 357 -18.49 -19.11 20.29
N SER A 358 -18.57 -20.32 20.82
CA SER A 358 -17.42 -20.98 21.44
C SER A 358 -16.51 -21.62 20.39
N LEU A 359 -15.20 -21.43 20.51
CA LEU A 359 -14.16 -21.97 19.64
C LEU A 359 -12.98 -22.52 20.46
N GLU A 360 -12.21 -23.44 19.88
CA GLU A 360 -11.02 -24.02 20.51
C GLU A 360 -9.75 -23.47 19.84
N VAL A 361 -8.78 -23.02 20.63
CA VAL A 361 -7.49 -22.50 20.12
C VAL A 361 -6.56 -23.68 19.80
N PRO A 362 -5.90 -23.73 18.62
CA PRO A 362 -5.90 -22.73 17.56
C PRO A 362 -7.08 -22.85 16.58
N PHE A 363 -7.55 -21.71 16.06
CA PHE A 363 -8.59 -21.66 15.02
C PHE A 363 -8.41 -20.46 14.09
N GLY A 364 -9.04 -20.55 12.91
CA GLY A 364 -9.39 -19.42 12.05
C GLY A 364 -10.90 -19.36 11.86
N ILE A 365 -11.47 -18.17 11.67
CA ILE A 365 -12.89 -17.99 11.35
C ILE A 365 -13.08 -16.84 10.40
N THR A 366 -13.79 -17.09 9.30
CA THR A 366 -14.23 -16.05 8.35
C THR A 366 -15.69 -15.70 8.57
N ALA A 367 -16.03 -14.42 8.56
CA ALA A 367 -17.38 -13.93 8.79
C ALA A 367 -17.70 -12.64 8.03
N THR A 368 -18.98 -12.42 7.77
CA THR A 368 -19.60 -11.13 7.37
C THR A 368 -20.42 -10.61 8.54
N PHE A 369 -20.43 -9.30 8.79
CA PHE A 369 -21.26 -8.73 9.86
C PHE A 369 -22.76 -8.74 9.53
N GLY A 370 -23.13 -8.38 8.29
CA GLY A 370 -24.53 -8.28 7.85
C GLY A 370 -25.26 -7.01 8.32
N GLU A 371 -24.57 -6.12 9.04
CA GLU A 371 -25.06 -4.84 9.51
C GLU A 371 -23.93 -3.81 9.61
N LEU A 372 -24.28 -2.52 9.57
CA LEU A 372 -23.34 -1.42 9.73
C LEU A 372 -22.78 -1.38 11.15
N TYR A 373 -21.47 -1.16 11.29
CA TYR A 373 -20.78 -1.13 12.59
C TYR A 373 -21.02 -2.40 13.44
N GLY A 374 -21.09 -3.54 12.77
CA GLY A 374 -21.38 -4.82 13.40
C GLY A 374 -20.34 -5.25 14.42
N GLU A 375 -20.75 -6.10 15.36
CA GLU A 375 -19.89 -6.67 16.39
C GLU A 375 -20.13 -8.18 16.52
N HIS A 376 -19.04 -8.95 16.54
CA HIS A 376 -19.08 -10.39 16.78
C HIS A 376 -18.27 -10.75 18.03
N ARG A 377 -18.84 -11.64 18.85
CA ARG A 377 -18.22 -12.13 20.08
C ARG A 377 -17.93 -13.62 19.99
N TYR A 378 -16.71 -14.01 20.33
CA TYR A 378 -16.24 -15.39 20.40
C TYR A 378 -15.76 -15.72 21.81
N GLN A 379 -16.02 -16.95 22.27
CA GLN A 379 -15.58 -17.45 23.58
C GLN A 379 -14.52 -18.53 23.39
N VAL A 380 -13.41 -18.40 24.11
CA VAL A 380 -12.26 -19.30 24.03
C VAL A 380 -11.70 -19.58 25.41
N ILE A 381 -11.35 -20.82 25.71
CA ILE A 381 -10.77 -21.20 27.00
C ILE A 381 -9.24 -21.13 26.90
N GLY A 382 -8.60 -20.46 27.86
CA GLY A 382 -7.14 -20.34 27.93
C GLY A 382 -6.59 -20.52 29.34
N LYS A 383 -5.28 -20.76 29.45
CA LYS A 383 -4.58 -20.89 30.73
C LYS A 383 -3.65 -19.72 30.97
N GLN A 384 -3.52 -19.34 32.23
CA GLN A 384 -2.61 -18.30 32.68
C GLN A 384 -1.18 -18.61 32.21
N GLY A 385 -0.55 -17.60 31.61
CA GLY A 385 0.82 -17.69 31.11
C GLY A 385 0.96 -18.23 29.69
N ASP A 386 -0.13 -18.72 29.07
CA ASP A 386 -0.16 -19.00 27.63
C ASP A 386 0.11 -17.72 26.83
N HIS A 387 0.72 -17.86 25.66
CA HIS A 387 0.95 -16.77 24.73
C HIS A 387 0.10 -16.99 23.49
N TRP A 388 -0.81 -16.07 23.20
CA TRP A 388 -1.64 -16.13 22.00
C TRP A 388 -1.24 -15.05 21.01
N SER A 389 -1.16 -15.44 19.73
CA SER A 389 -1.18 -14.52 18.60
C SER A 389 -2.62 -14.33 18.15
N VAL A 390 -2.99 -13.08 17.87
CA VAL A 390 -4.30 -12.68 17.35
C VAL A 390 -4.05 -11.97 16.02
N SER A 391 -4.72 -12.41 14.96
CA SER A 391 -4.68 -11.77 13.65
C SER A 391 -6.09 -11.69 13.08
N CYS A 392 -6.55 -10.48 12.78
CA CYS A 392 -7.83 -10.20 12.14
C CYS A 392 -7.57 -9.46 10.84
N LEU A 393 -7.81 -10.13 9.72
CA LEU A 393 -7.54 -9.63 8.37
C LEU A 393 -8.83 -9.15 7.72
N ALA A 394 -8.81 -7.94 7.17
CA ALA A 394 -9.84 -7.38 6.30
C ALA A 394 -9.20 -6.77 5.04
N GLN A 395 -8.26 -5.84 5.21
CA GLN A 395 -7.60 -5.14 4.11
C GLN A 395 -6.83 -6.10 3.20
N ARG A 396 -6.07 -7.05 3.78
CA ARG A 396 -5.33 -8.06 2.98
C ARG A 396 -6.25 -9.04 2.24
N LEU A 397 -7.51 -9.15 2.65
CA LEU A 397 -8.54 -9.91 1.93
C LEU A 397 -9.20 -9.08 0.82
N GLY A 398 -8.86 -7.80 0.70
CA GLY A 398 -9.54 -6.86 -0.20
C GLY A 398 -10.92 -6.43 0.30
N SER A 399 -11.21 -6.66 1.59
CA SER A 399 -12.49 -6.29 2.21
C SER A 399 -12.54 -4.80 2.52
N PRO A 400 -13.71 -4.15 2.40
CA PRO A 400 -13.90 -2.75 2.77
C PRO A 400 -14.01 -2.53 4.29
N LEU A 401 -13.97 -3.58 5.11
CA LEU A 401 -14.05 -3.47 6.56
C LEU A 401 -12.82 -2.79 7.16
N ASP A 402 -13.05 -2.09 8.26
CA ASP A 402 -12.01 -1.55 9.15
C ASP A 402 -12.17 -2.24 10.50
N VAL A 403 -11.27 -3.19 10.82
CA VAL A 403 -11.51 -4.15 11.89
C VAL A 403 -10.68 -3.84 13.12
N ALA A 404 -11.34 -3.84 14.28
CA ALA A 404 -10.67 -3.82 15.58
C ALA A 404 -10.94 -5.12 16.35
N VAL A 405 -9.99 -5.53 17.18
CA VAL A 405 -10.12 -6.69 18.07
C VAL A 405 -9.88 -6.29 19.52
N THR A 406 -10.85 -6.59 20.38
CA THR A 406 -10.72 -6.46 21.83
C THR A 406 -10.77 -7.84 22.49
N VAL A 407 -9.84 -8.11 23.40
CA VAL A 407 -9.83 -9.34 24.21
C VAL A 407 -10.18 -9.00 25.64
N LEU A 408 -11.22 -9.63 26.16
CA LEU A 408 -11.65 -9.53 27.55
C LEU A 408 -11.28 -10.81 28.31
N ASP A 409 -10.77 -10.66 29.52
CA ASP A 409 -10.46 -11.76 30.43
C ASP A 409 -11.74 -12.37 31.06
N PRO A 410 -11.61 -13.47 31.84
CA PRO A 410 -12.76 -14.09 32.51
C PRO A 410 -13.51 -13.18 33.50
N ALA A 411 -12.90 -12.08 33.94
CA ALA A 411 -13.54 -11.06 34.78
C ALA A 411 -14.22 -9.95 33.95
N GLY A 412 -14.10 -9.98 32.63
CA GLY A 412 -14.62 -8.96 31.71
C GLY A 412 -13.70 -7.75 31.55
N THR A 413 -12.45 -7.83 31.99
CA THR A 413 -11.45 -6.75 31.88
C THR A 413 -10.78 -6.82 30.51
N GLU A 414 -10.63 -5.69 29.84
CA GLU A 414 -9.84 -5.60 28.61
C GLU A 414 -8.36 -5.87 28.89
N VAL A 415 -7.82 -6.90 28.24
CA VAL A 415 -6.40 -7.32 28.36
C VAL A 415 -5.60 -7.09 27.08
N LEU A 416 -6.29 -6.86 25.96
CA LEU A 416 -5.69 -6.50 24.68
C LEU A 416 -6.70 -5.73 23.83
N ARG A 417 -6.22 -4.72 23.12
CA ARG A 417 -6.94 -4.06 22.03
C ARG A 417 -6.00 -3.88 20.84
N LEU A 418 -6.47 -4.27 19.67
CA LEU A 418 -5.79 -4.18 18.38
C LEU A 418 -6.70 -3.44 17.40
N ASP A 419 -6.11 -2.60 16.55
CA ASP A 419 -6.81 -1.78 15.55
C ASP A 419 -5.97 -1.84 14.26
N ASP A 420 -5.19 -0.81 13.95
CA ASP A 420 -4.22 -0.86 12.84
C ASP A 420 -2.90 -1.54 13.21
N SER A 421 -2.35 -2.25 12.24
CA SER A 421 -0.96 -2.73 12.26
C SER A 421 -0.06 -1.86 11.38
N ALA A 422 1.26 -2.04 11.48
CA ALA A 422 2.20 -1.18 10.76
C ALA A 422 2.02 -1.31 9.24
N GLY A 423 1.48 -0.27 8.61
CA GLY A 423 1.23 -0.21 7.17
C GLY A 423 -0.04 -0.94 6.70
N SER A 424 -0.95 -1.29 7.61
CA SER A 424 -2.20 -1.96 7.27
C SER A 424 -3.31 -1.63 8.28
N THR A 425 -4.57 -1.61 7.82
CA THR A 425 -5.76 -1.52 8.67
C THR A 425 -6.23 -2.89 9.21
N ASP A 426 -5.39 -3.91 9.08
CA ASP A 426 -5.59 -5.20 9.73
C ASP A 426 -5.11 -5.15 11.19
N ALA A 427 -5.83 -5.85 12.07
CA ALA A 427 -5.56 -5.90 13.50
C ALA A 427 -4.75 -7.14 13.90
N GLU A 428 -3.48 -6.95 14.27
CA GLU A 428 -2.56 -8.06 14.58
C GLU A 428 -1.71 -7.79 15.83
N GLY A 429 -1.52 -8.82 16.65
CA GLY A 429 -0.71 -8.72 17.86
C GLY A 429 -0.58 -10.04 18.62
N TRP A 430 0.01 -9.96 19.79
CA TRP A 430 0.13 -11.11 20.70
C TRP A 430 0.09 -10.63 22.15
N PHE A 431 -0.32 -11.51 23.07
CA PHE A 431 -0.37 -11.20 24.49
C PHE A 431 -0.15 -12.46 25.34
N THR A 432 0.09 -12.24 26.64
CA THR A 432 0.17 -13.32 27.64
C THR A 432 -1.11 -13.34 28.44
N LEU A 433 -1.72 -14.51 28.59
CA LEU A 433 -2.97 -14.67 29.31
C LEU A 433 -2.75 -14.42 30.81
N PRO A 434 -3.43 -13.44 31.44
CA PRO A 434 -3.21 -13.12 32.84
C PRO A 434 -3.87 -14.08 33.84
N ALA A 435 -4.87 -14.87 33.39
CA ALA A 435 -5.64 -15.79 34.23
C ALA A 435 -6.11 -17.05 33.48
N ASP A 436 -6.51 -18.08 34.21
CA ASP A 436 -7.24 -19.22 33.65
C ASP A 436 -8.70 -18.84 33.41
N GLY A 437 -9.30 -19.31 32.31
CA GLY A 437 -10.75 -19.28 32.13
C GLY A 437 -11.22 -18.96 30.72
N ASN A 438 -12.46 -18.49 30.65
CA ASN A 438 -13.13 -18.14 29.40
C ASN A 438 -12.85 -16.68 29.02
N TYR A 439 -12.11 -16.48 27.93
CA TYR A 439 -11.85 -15.18 27.34
C TYR A 439 -12.90 -14.87 26.29
N GLN A 440 -13.26 -13.59 26.17
CA GLN A 440 -14.12 -13.11 25.10
C GLN A 440 -13.32 -12.31 24.08
N ILE A 441 -13.40 -12.72 22.81
CA ILE A 441 -12.80 -12.02 21.68
C ILE A 441 -13.90 -11.26 20.97
N VAL A 442 -13.77 -9.95 20.88
CA VAL A 442 -14.73 -9.06 20.25
C VAL A 442 -14.09 -8.53 18.98
N VAL A 443 -14.72 -8.79 17.83
CA VAL A 443 -14.35 -8.18 16.55
C VAL A 443 -15.42 -7.17 16.19
N SER A 444 -15.02 -5.93 15.92
CA SER A 444 -15.92 -4.83 15.57
C SER A 444 -15.52 -4.18 14.26
N ASP A 445 -16.51 -3.73 13.50
CA ASP A 445 -16.34 -2.91 12.31
C ASP A 445 -16.37 -1.41 12.66
N GLY A 446 -15.27 -0.71 12.40
CA GLY A 446 -15.18 0.75 12.42
C GLY A 446 -15.66 1.41 11.13
N SER A 447 -15.86 0.62 10.06
CA SER A 447 -16.35 1.08 8.78
C SER A 447 -17.88 1.13 8.73
N ALA A 448 -18.40 1.76 7.68
CA ALA A 448 -19.82 1.73 7.33
C ALA A 448 -20.07 0.74 6.17
N ALA A 449 -19.35 -0.40 6.14
CA ALA A 449 -19.43 -1.38 5.06
C ALA A 449 -19.90 -2.79 5.50
N GLY A 450 -20.08 -3.03 6.80
CA GLY A 450 -20.46 -4.35 7.33
C GLY A 450 -21.78 -4.96 6.84
N ASP A 451 -22.64 -4.19 6.18
CA ASP A 451 -23.88 -4.66 5.57
C ASP A 451 -23.69 -5.29 4.17
N GLN A 452 -22.51 -5.14 3.56
CA GLN A 452 -22.21 -5.72 2.25
C GLN A 452 -21.93 -7.23 2.37
N PRO A 453 -22.46 -8.06 1.46
CA PRO A 453 -22.34 -9.53 1.56
C PRO A 453 -20.91 -10.04 1.30
N ASP A 454 -20.06 -9.25 0.67
CA ASP A 454 -18.64 -9.52 0.43
C ASP A 454 -17.69 -8.75 1.37
N ALA A 455 -18.24 -8.00 2.33
CA ALA A 455 -17.46 -7.41 3.42
C ALA A 455 -17.15 -8.47 4.49
N ILE A 456 -15.99 -9.11 4.32
CA ILE A 456 -15.53 -10.20 5.19
C ILE A 456 -14.35 -9.79 6.07
N TYR A 457 -14.23 -10.43 7.22
CA TYR A 457 -12.96 -10.51 7.95
C TYR A 457 -12.59 -11.96 8.20
N ARG A 458 -11.30 -12.21 8.46
CA ARG A 458 -10.80 -13.48 8.99
C ARG A 458 -10.07 -13.25 10.31
N LEU A 459 -10.65 -13.73 11.41
CA LEU A 459 -10.01 -13.78 12.73
C LEU A 459 -9.28 -15.11 12.87
N SER A 460 -8.07 -15.09 13.42
CA SER A 460 -7.35 -16.28 13.84
C SER A 460 -6.68 -16.08 15.20
N ILE A 461 -6.74 -17.12 16.03
CA ILE A 461 -6.04 -17.18 17.31
C ILE A 461 -5.26 -18.49 17.36
N ALA A 462 -3.99 -18.39 17.68
CA ALA A 462 -3.10 -19.54 17.82
C ALA A 462 -2.07 -19.30 18.94
N ALA A 463 -1.34 -20.35 19.32
CA ALA A 463 -0.18 -20.19 20.17
C ALA A 463 0.84 -19.28 19.46
N ALA A 464 1.26 -18.21 20.12
CA ALA A 464 2.26 -17.31 19.57
C ALA A 464 3.58 -18.06 19.42
N GLN A 465 4.16 -18.03 18.22
CA GLN A 465 5.47 -18.62 17.98
C GLN A 465 6.54 -17.76 18.68
N ALA A 466 7.33 -18.39 19.54
CA ALA A 466 8.47 -17.74 20.18
C ALA A 466 9.45 -17.28 19.10
N GLY A 467 9.70 -15.98 19.03
CA GLY A 467 10.55 -15.39 18.02
C GLY A 467 10.90 -13.95 18.36
N PHE A 468 11.37 -13.21 17.37
CA PHE A 468 11.67 -11.81 17.52
C PHE A 468 11.43 -11.05 16.22
N ARG A 469 11.16 -9.75 16.35
CA ARG A 469 11.12 -8.81 15.24
C ARG A 469 12.28 -7.85 15.38
N LEU A 470 12.99 -7.61 14.28
CA LEU A 470 14.01 -6.57 14.19
C LEU A 470 13.42 -5.35 13.50
N GLN A 471 13.69 -4.17 14.06
CA GLN A 471 13.39 -2.89 13.44
C GLN A 471 14.70 -2.13 13.28
N THR A 472 14.98 -1.66 12.07
CA THR A 472 16.19 -0.90 11.75
C THR A 472 15.86 0.15 10.69
N PRO A 473 16.59 1.28 10.64
CA PRO A 473 16.41 2.27 9.56
C PRO A 473 16.64 1.64 8.19
N GLU A 474 15.82 2.05 7.20
CA GLU A 474 15.97 1.64 5.80
C GLU A 474 17.28 2.15 5.18
N LEU A 475 17.77 3.31 5.64
CA LEU A 475 18.98 3.97 5.18
C LEU A 475 19.91 4.30 6.36
N LEU A 476 21.21 4.04 6.18
CA LEU A 476 22.27 4.55 7.05
C LEU A 476 23.35 5.25 6.22
N SER A 477 23.43 6.59 6.32
CA SER A 477 24.49 7.36 5.66
C SER A 477 25.79 7.31 6.48
N ILE A 478 26.88 6.88 5.85
CA ILE A 478 28.20 6.80 6.47
C ILE A 478 29.14 7.80 5.76
N PRO A 479 29.66 8.82 6.47
CA PRO A 479 30.64 9.72 5.88
C PRO A 479 31.89 8.94 5.43
N ILE A 480 32.51 9.39 4.33
CA ILE A 480 33.74 8.78 3.81
C ILE A 480 34.82 8.76 4.90
N GLY A 481 35.36 7.57 5.20
CA GLY A 481 36.35 7.37 6.28
C GLY A 481 35.80 7.52 7.70
N GLY A 482 34.50 7.75 7.85
CA GLY A 482 33.79 7.91 9.11
C GLY A 482 33.30 6.59 9.71
N LYS A 483 32.51 6.72 10.77
CA LYS A 483 31.79 5.63 11.42
C LYS A 483 30.35 6.07 11.62
N ALA A 484 29.43 5.11 11.55
CA ALA A 484 28.03 5.31 11.89
C ALA A 484 27.54 4.19 12.80
N SER A 485 26.48 4.46 13.55
CA SER A 485 25.83 3.47 14.41
C SER A 485 24.51 3.04 13.78
N LEU A 486 24.37 1.76 13.44
CA LEU A 486 23.10 1.18 13.00
C LEU A 486 22.27 0.79 14.23
N ALA A 487 21.16 1.49 14.47
CA ALA A 487 20.23 1.09 15.51
C ALA A 487 19.43 -0.14 15.03
N VAL A 488 19.51 -1.23 15.80
CA VAL A 488 18.67 -2.42 15.61
C VAL A 488 17.85 -2.62 16.88
N LYS A 489 16.57 -2.30 16.81
CA LYS A 489 15.63 -2.54 17.90
C LYS A 489 15.11 -3.97 17.80
N VAL A 490 15.15 -4.68 18.92
CA VAL A 490 14.66 -6.05 19.04
C VAL A 490 13.36 -6.04 19.84
N GLU A 491 12.30 -6.58 19.25
CA GLU A 491 11.07 -6.96 19.96
C GLU A 491 11.05 -8.49 20.11
N ARG A 492 11.09 -8.99 21.35
CA ARG A 492 11.00 -10.44 21.63
C ARG A 492 9.54 -10.84 21.80
N ILE A 493 9.12 -11.87 21.08
CA ILE A 493 7.75 -12.36 21.01
C ILE A 493 7.65 -13.66 21.84
N ALA A 494 6.57 -13.81 22.61
CA ALA A 494 6.23 -15.03 23.34
C ALA A 494 7.40 -15.64 24.15
N LYS A 495 8.05 -14.81 24.98
CA LYS A 495 9.19 -15.18 25.85
C LYS A 495 10.42 -15.74 25.12
N PHE A 496 10.63 -15.41 23.85
CA PHE A 496 11.87 -15.79 23.16
C PHE A 496 13.11 -15.28 23.91
N ASP A 497 13.85 -16.19 24.53
CA ASP A 497 15.00 -15.92 25.41
C ASP A 497 16.34 -16.33 24.80
N ALA A 498 16.32 -17.03 23.67
CA ALA A 498 17.52 -17.43 22.96
C ALA A 498 18.35 -16.22 22.47
N PRO A 499 19.67 -16.39 22.32
CA PRO A 499 20.54 -15.37 21.71
C PRO A 499 20.10 -15.05 20.28
N ILE A 500 20.15 -13.77 19.92
CA ILE A 500 19.89 -13.31 18.55
C ILE A 500 21.24 -13.00 17.92
N ARG A 501 21.62 -13.78 16.91
CA ARG A 501 22.82 -13.51 16.11
C ARG A 501 22.44 -12.56 14.97
N ILE A 502 23.21 -11.49 14.83
CA ILE A 502 23.08 -10.52 13.74
C ILE A 502 24.42 -10.52 13.00
N ASP A 503 24.38 -10.83 11.71
CA ASP A 503 25.54 -10.73 10.81
C ASP A 503 25.23 -9.65 9.76
N LEU A 504 26.24 -8.85 9.41
CA LEU A 504 26.18 -7.89 8.29
C LEU A 504 26.95 -8.54 7.13
N SER A 505 26.26 -8.86 6.04
CA SER A 505 26.81 -9.51 4.85
C SER A 505 26.90 -8.58 3.67
#